data_AF-A0A3C0IM79-F1
#
_entry.id   AF-A0A3C0IM79-F1
#
_cell.length_a   1.000
_cell.length_b   1.000
_cell.length_c   1.000
_cell.angle_alpha   90.00
_cell.angle_beta   90.00
_cell.angle_gamma   90.00
#
_symmetry.space_group_name_H-M   'P 1'
#
loop_
_entity.id
_entity.type
_entity.pdbx_description
1 polymer ?
#
loop_
_entity_poly.entity_id
_entity_poly.type
_entity_poly.pdbx_seq_one_letter_code
_entity_poly.pdbx_strand_id
1 'polypeptide(L)'
;RYVTASDSLEETVPVEDDVEIQEKKNQEFLIMDRALGSLGEPCKSLLEAFYLQKKGMLEIADSFGYTNADNAKNQKYKCLMRLKKLFFAQYNIGE
;
A
#
# COMPACT_ATOMS: atom_id res chain seq x y z
N ARG A 1 -20.52 -55.66 14.95
CA ARG A 1 -19.75 -55.29 13.74
C ARG A 1 -19.82 -53.78 13.63
N TYR A 2 -18.76 -53.09 14.03
CA TYR A 2 -18.71 -51.63 13.99
C TYR A 2 -18.35 -51.22 12.57
N VAL A 3 -19.20 -50.43 11.92
CA VAL A 3 -18.97 -49.93 10.58
C VAL A 3 -18.05 -48.73 10.74
N THR A 4 -16.78 -48.89 10.35
CA THR A 4 -15.84 -47.77 10.25
C THR A 4 -16.37 -46.84 9.18
N ALA A 5 -16.83 -45.67 9.61
CA ALA A 5 -17.07 -44.52 8.73
C ALA A 5 -15.72 -44.17 8.10
N SER A 6 -15.49 -44.79 6.94
CA SER A 6 -14.29 -44.61 6.14
C SER A 6 -14.33 -43.20 5.61
N ASP A 7 -13.48 -42.38 6.23
CA ASP A 7 -12.71 -41.35 5.58
C ASP A 7 -13.55 -40.27 4.88
N SER A 8 -14.08 -39.36 5.70
CA SER A 8 -14.16 -37.96 5.29
C SER A 8 -12.72 -37.51 5.06
N LEU A 9 -12.16 -37.83 3.90
CA LEU A 9 -10.92 -37.23 3.40
C LEU A 9 -11.13 -35.73 3.50
N GLU A 10 -10.52 -35.11 4.51
CA GLU A 10 -10.42 -33.65 4.57
C GLU A 10 -9.85 -33.24 3.22
N GLU A 11 -10.63 -32.44 2.48
CA GLU A 11 -10.17 -31.80 1.26
C GLU A 11 -9.06 -30.84 1.67
N THR A 12 -7.82 -31.35 1.68
CA THR A 12 -6.64 -30.57 2.06
C THR A 12 -6.42 -29.51 1.00
N VAL A 13 -6.73 -28.26 1.34
CA VAL A 13 -6.48 -27.11 0.48
C VAL A 13 -4.96 -26.94 0.32
N PRO A 14 -4.42 -26.82 -0.91
CA PRO A 14 -2.98 -26.64 -1.10
C PRO A 14 -2.52 -25.30 -0.49
N VAL A 15 -1.72 -25.37 0.58
CA VAL A 15 -1.22 -24.22 1.35
C VAL A 15 -0.07 -23.50 0.63
N GLU A 16 0.66 -24.18 -0.25
CA GLU A 16 1.89 -23.70 -0.87
C GLU A 16 1.66 -22.46 -1.75
N ASP A 17 0.60 -22.45 -2.56
CA ASP A 17 0.25 -21.31 -3.43
C ASP A 17 -0.13 -20.05 -2.60
N ASP A 18 -0.78 -20.26 -1.46
CA ASP A 18 -1.17 -19.17 -0.55
C ASP A 18 0.05 -18.51 0.10
N VAL A 19 1.07 -19.30 0.47
CA VAL A 19 2.32 -18.77 1.08
C VAL A 19 3.08 -17.89 0.10
N GLU A 20 3.25 -18.33 -1.16
CA GLU A 20 3.99 -17.55 -2.17
C GLU A 20 3.31 -16.20 -2.46
N ILE A 21 1.97 -16.17 -2.50
CA ILE A 21 1.19 -14.94 -2.67
C ILE A 21 1.41 -13.99 -1.48
N GLN A 22 1.44 -14.50 -0.25
CA GLN A 22 1.65 -13.68 0.95
C GLN A 22 3.08 -13.10 0.98
N GLU A 23 4.08 -13.89 0.59
CA GLU A 23 5.48 -13.43 0.54
C GLU A 23 5.67 -12.29 -0.47
N LYS A 24 5.09 -12.41 -1.67
CA LYS A 24 5.11 -11.34 -2.69
C LYS A 24 4.47 -10.05 -2.16
N LYS A 25 3.30 -10.15 -1.53
CA LYS A 25 2.63 -8.99 -0.92
C LYS A 25 3.49 -8.34 0.16
N ASN A 26 4.12 -9.14 1.02
CA ASN A 26 4.98 -8.62 2.08
C ASN A 26 6.19 -7.86 1.49
N GLN A 27 6.79 -8.37 0.41
CA GLN A 27 7.86 -7.65 -0.29
C GLN A 27 7.38 -6.33 -0.88
N GLU A 28 6.21 -6.30 -1.53
CA GLU A 28 5.60 -5.07 -2.04
C GLU A 28 5.37 -4.03 -0.94
N PHE A 29 4.91 -4.45 0.25
CA PHE A 29 4.76 -3.57 1.40
C PHE A 29 6.09 -2.97 1.86
N LEU A 30 7.15 -3.77 1.96
CA LEU A 30 8.49 -3.30 2.34
C LEU A 30 9.08 -2.32 1.32
N ILE A 31 8.78 -2.49 0.03
CA ILE A 31 9.19 -1.54 -1.01
C ILE A 31 8.39 -0.24 -0.89
N MET A 32 7.08 -0.33 -0.66
CA MET A 32 6.24 0.84 -0.45
C MET A 32 6.66 1.68 0.75
N ASP A 33 6.97 1.03 1.89
CA ASP A 33 7.43 1.72 3.10
C ASP A 33 8.73 2.50 2.86
N ARG A 34 9.71 1.86 2.21
CA ARG A 34 10.97 2.50 1.82
C ARG A 34 10.78 3.65 0.82
N ALA A 35 9.90 3.47 -0.17
CA ALA A 35 9.58 4.51 -1.14
C ALA A 35 8.90 5.72 -0.48
N LEU A 36 7.98 5.48 0.47
CA LEU A 36 7.31 6.53 1.23
C LEU A 36 8.28 7.26 2.16
N GLY A 37 9.19 6.55 2.82
CA GLY A 37 10.28 7.13 3.61
C GLY A 37 11.22 8.02 2.79
N SER A 38 11.44 7.69 1.52
CA SER A 38 12.31 8.43 0.60
C SER A 38 11.62 9.63 -0.09
N LEU A 39 10.30 9.79 0.06
CA LEU A 39 9.51 10.80 -0.65
C LEU A 39 9.75 12.23 -0.15
N GLY A 40 10.06 12.37 1.13
CA GLY A 40 10.29 13.65 1.82
C GLY A 40 9.03 14.50 2.04
N GLU A 41 9.19 15.59 2.81
CA GLU A 41 8.13 16.54 3.09
C GLU A 41 8.00 17.62 1.99
N PRO A 42 6.81 18.19 1.76
CA PRO A 42 5.53 17.91 2.44
C PRO A 42 4.79 16.68 1.89
N CYS A 43 5.37 15.97 0.91
CA CYS A 43 4.67 14.95 0.15
C CYS A 43 4.30 13.71 0.96
N LYS A 44 5.18 13.27 1.88
CA LYS A 44 4.90 12.15 2.78
C LYS A 44 3.68 12.46 3.65
N SER A 45 3.73 13.53 4.44
CA SER A 45 2.63 13.91 5.33
C SER A 45 1.33 14.19 4.56
N LEU A 46 1.42 14.76 3.34
CA LEU A 46 0.25 15.01 2.50
C LEU A 46 -0.45 13.72 2.06
N LEU A 47 0.31 12.69 1.67
CA LEU A 47 -0.25 11.40 1.27
C LEU A 47 -0.79 10.62 2.48
N GLU A 48 -0.12 10.68 3.62
CA GLU A 48 -0.59 10.08 4.88
C GLU A 48 -1.91 10.71 5.34
N ALA A 49 -2.00 12.04 5.32
CA ALA A 49 -3.23 12.76 5.66
C ALA A 49 -4.43 12.31 4.80
N PHE A 50 -4.21 12.10 3.50
CA PHE A 50 -5.30 11.69 2.59
C PHE A 50 -5.60 10.18 2.67
N TYR A 51 -4.60 9.32 2.53
CA TYR A 51 -4.81 7.87 2.37
C TYR A 51 -4.93 7.13 3.69
N LEU A 52 -4.23 7.57 4.75
CA LEU A 52 -4.24 6.91 6.05
C LEU A 52 -5.23 7.58 7.01
N GLN A 53 -5.17 8.92 7.12
CA GLN A 53 -6.04 9.68 8.03
C GLN A 53 -7.39 10.03 7.42
N LYS A 54 -7.59 9.77 6.11
CA LYS A 54 -8.84 10.02 5.37
C LYS A 54 -9.33 11.47 5.40
N LYS A 55 -8.41 12.44 5.57
CA LYS A 55 -8.74 13.87 5.60
C LYS A 55 -9.24 14.36 4.24
N GLY A 56 -10.20 15.28 4.28
CA GLY A 56 -10.72 15.95 3.08
C GLY A 56 -9.72 16.97 2.51
N MET A 57 -9.83 17.29 1.21
CA MET A 57 -8.91 18.26 0.57
C MET A 57 -9.01 19.68 1.15
N LEU A 58 -10.16 20.07 1.70
CA LEU A 58 -10.33 21.36 2.37
C LEU A 58 -9.55 21.42 3.69
N GLU A 59 -9.67 20.39 4.52
CA GLU A 59 -8.90 20.26 5.78
C GLU A 59 -7.40 20.15 5.52
N ILE A 60 -7.01 19.42 4.48
CA ILE A 60 -5.62 19.33 4.03
C ILE A 60 -5.12 20.68 3.52
N ALA A 61 -5.96 21.45 2.81
CA ALA A 61 -5.56 22.78 2.35
C ALA A 61 -5.26 23.71 3.54
N ASP A 62 -6.13 23.71 4.54
CA ASP A 62 -5.97 24.51 5.76
C ASP A 62 -4.72 24.10 6.56
N SER A 63 -4.58 22.80 6.85
CA SER A 63 -3.47 22.28 7.67
C SER A 63 -2.08 22.38 7.02
N PHE A 64 -1.99 22.41 5.69
CA PHE A 64 -0.73 22.53 4.95
C PHE A 64 -0.48 23.95 4.40
N GLY A 65 -1.40 24.89 4.61
CA GLY A 65 -1.28 26.27 4.11
C GLY A 65 -1.45 26.42 2.60
N TYR A 66 -2.21 25.53 1.94
CA TYR A 66 -2.60 25.73 0.54
C TYR A 66 -3.76 26.72 0.44
N THR A 67 -3.75 27.57 -0.59
CA THR A 67 -4.78 28.60 -0.77
C THR A 67 -6.19 28.04 -1.02
N ASN A 68 -6.31 26.81 -1.53
CA ASN A 68 -7.58 26.13 -1.74
C ASN A 68 -7.40 24.61 -1.91
N ALA A 69 -8.53 23.88 -1.90
CA ALA A 69 -8.57 22.43 -2.06
C ALA A 69 -8.04 21.94 -3.41
N ASP A 70 -8.14 22.74 -4.48
CA ASP A 70 -7.63 22.34 -5.80
C ASP A 70 -6.11 22.37 -5.85
N ASN A 71 -5.48 23.34 -5.20
CA ASN A 71 -4.03 23.38 -5.02
C ASN A 71 -3.53 22.19 -4.20
N ALA A 72 -4.22 21.85 -3.10
CA ALA A 72 -3.93 20.65 -2.33
C ALA A 72 -4.08 19.36 -3.16
N LYS A 73 -5.13 19.26 -3.97
CA LYS A 73 -5.40 18.12 -4.88
C LYS A 73 -4.31 17.98 -5.94
N ASN A 74 -3.91 19.09 -6.57
CA ASN A 74 -2.82 19.12 -7.55
C ASN A 74 -1.49 18.72 -6.92
N GLN A 75 -1.20 19.21 -5.72
CA GLN A 75 0.02 18.84 -5.00
C GLN A 75 0.01 17.36 -4.60
N LYS A 76 -1.11 16.83 -4.12
CA LYS A 76 -1.28 15.40 -3.83
C LYS A 76 -1.00 14.55 -5.08
N TYR A 77 -1.52 14.94 -6.23
CA TYR A 77 -1.26 14.24 -7.49
C TYR A 77 0.23 14.24 -7.83
N LYS A 78 0.93 15.38 -7.73
CA LYS A 78 2.37 15.47 -7.94
C LYS A 78 3.16 14.56 -6.98
N CYS A 79 2.80 14.57 -5.70
CA CYS A 79 3.40 13.71 -4.68
C CYS A 79 3.17 12.22 -4.98
N LEU A 80 1.97 11.84 -5.40
CA LEU A 80 1.66 10.47 -5.80
C LEU A 80 2.48 10.02 -7.01
N MET A 81 2.65 10.89 -8.02
CA MET A 81 3.49 10.58 -9.18
C MET A 81 4.97 10.42 -8.79
N ARG A 82 5.47 11.20 -7.82
CA ARG A 82 6.83 11.02 -7.28
C ARG A 82 6.96 9.70 -6.53
N LEU A 83 5.99 9.36 -5.68
CA LEU A 83 5.97 8.07 -4.96
C LEU A 83 5.95 6.90 -5.94
N LYS A 84 5.12 6.96 -6.99
CA LYS A 84 5.06 5.95 -8.05
C LYS A 84 6.45 5.72 -8.68
N LYS A 85 7.17 6.79 -9.01
CA LYS A 85 8.54 6.70 -9.55
C LYS A 85 9.51 6.03 -8.57
N LEU A 86 9.47 6.43 -7.29
CA LEU A 86 10.33 5.84 -6.26
C LEU A 86 10.04 4.36 -6.04
N PHE A 87 8.75 3.99 -6.02
CA PHE A 87 8.32 2.60 -5.88
C PHE A 87 8.87 1.74 -7.03
N PHE A 88 8.63 2.11 -8.28
CA PHE A 88 9.10 1.32 -9.42
C PHE A 88 10.62 1.32 -9.60
N ALA A 89 11.31 2.37 -9.16
CA ALA A 89 12.77 2.37 -9.12
C ALA A 89 13.34 1.32 -8.15
N GLN A 90 12.60 0.98 -7.08
CA GLN A 90 13.00 -0.04 -6.10
C GLN A 90 12.42 -1.42 -6.44
N TYR A 91 11.27 -1.48 -7.11
CA TYR A 91 10.62 -2.71 -7.55
C TYR A 91 11.44 -3.45 -8.60
N ASN A 92 12.05 -2.71 -9.53
CA ASN A 92 12.85 -3.29 -10.63
C ASN A 92 14.30 -3.64 -10.21
N ILE A 93 14.65 -3.58 -8.92
CA ILE A 93 15.97 -4.01 -8.40
C ILE A 93 15.98 -5.53 -8.15
N GLY A 94 14.87 -6.24 -8.42
CA GLY A 94 14.69 -7.68 -8.18
C GLY A 94 14.38 -8.54 -9.39
N GLU A 95 14.50 -8.03 -10.62
CA GLU A 95 14.52 -8.84 -11.86
C GLU A 95 15.94 -8.92 -12.45
#